data_AF-A0A3D1BF08-F1
#
_entry.id   AF-A0A3D1BF08-F1
#
_cell.length_a   1.000
_cell.length_b   1.000
_cell.length_c   1.000
_cell.angle_alpha   90.00
_cell.angle_beta   90.00
_cell.angle_gamma   90.00
#
_symmetry.space_group_name_H-M   'P 1'
#
loop_
_entity.id
_entity.type
_entity.pdbx_description
1 polymer ?
#
loop_
_entity_poly.entity_id
_entity_poly.type
_entity_poly.pdbx_seq_one_letter_code
_entity_poly.pdbx_strand_id
1 'polypeptide(L)' 'MAASEHIQAILDRLPHEPGVYQHFDGDGKLLYIGKAKNLKKRVSSYFTKGDHNGKTMLLVRKIRDI' A
#
# COMPACT_ATOMS: atom_id res chain seq x y z
N MET A 1 1.15 -7.83 -8.14
CA MET A 1 -0.08 -7.66 -8.97
C MET A 1 -0.14 -6.21 -9.41
N ALA A 2 -0.79 -5.89 -10.53
CA ALA A 2 -1.01 -4.48 -10.88
C ALA A 2 -1.97 -3.85 -9.85
N ALA A 3 -1.71 -2.60 -9.46
CA ALA A 3 -2.62 -1.81 -8.63
C ALA A 3 -3.94 -1.58 -9.38
N SER A 4 -5.06 -1.43 -8.64
CA SER A 4 -6.30 -0.91 -9.24
C SER A 4 -6.12 0.56 -9.61
N GLU A 5 -6.99 1.07 -10.50
CA GLU A 5 -6.96 2.49 -10.90
C GLU A 5 -7.10 3.44 -9.69
N HIS A 6 -8.00 3.11 -8.75
CA HIS A 6 -8.18 3.82 -7.47
C HIS A 6 -6.87 3.92 -6.68
N ILE A 7 -6.21 2.77 -6.46
CA ILE A 7 -4.94 2.71 -5.73
C ILE A 7 -3.85 3.48 -6.47
N GLN A 8 -3.78 3.35 -7.80
CA GLN A 8 -2.77 4.05 -8.59
C GLN A 8 -2.91 5.57 -8.46
N ALA A 9 -4.13 6.11 -8.52
CA ALA A 9 -4.40 7.52 -8.33
C ALA A 9 -3.96 8.04 -6.94
N ILE A 10 -4.13 7.22 -5.89
CA ILE A 10 -3.64 7.56 -4.54
C ILE A 10 -2.11 7.52 -4.51
N LEU A 11 -1.48 6.47 -5.03
CA LEU A 11 -0.03 6.31 -5.06
C LEU A 11 0.68 7.49 -5.73
N ASP A 12 0.09 8.03 -6.80
CA ASP A 12 0.66 9.15 -7.54
C ASP A 12 0.68 10.45 -6.72
N ARG A 13 -0.29 10.61 -5.81
CA ARG A 13 -0.46 11.79 -4.94
C ARG A 13 0.28 11.69 -3.60
N LEU A 14 0.84 10.52 -3.27
CA LEU A 14 1.56 10.36 -1.99
C LEU A 14 2.79 11.27 -1.90
N PRO A 15 3.07 11.86 -0.72
CA PRO A 15 4.22 12.73 -0.54
C PRO A 15 5.52 11.93 -0.43
N HIS A 16 6.64 12.60 -0.74
CA HIS A 16 7.99 12.08 -0.56
C HIS A 16 8.56 12.36 0.84
N GLU A 17 7.72 12.23 1.87
CA GLU A 17 8.03 12.63 3.24
C GLU A 17 7.92 11.46 4.22
N PRO A 18 8.53 11.57 5.42
CA PRO A 18 8.31 10.61 6.49
C PRO A 18 6.87 10.64 6.99
N GLY A 19 6.35 9.50 7.43
CA GLY A 19 5.02 9.44 8.00
C GLY A 19 4.56 8.02 8.32
N VAL A 20 3.27 7.92 8.63
CA VAL A 20 2.56 6.67 8.92
C VAL A 20 1.53 6.44 7.80
N TYR A 21 1.37 5.20 7.37
CA TYR A 21 0.39 4.78 6.36
C TYR A 21 -0.45 3.62 6.90
N GLN A 22 -1.67 3.51 6.37
CA GLN A 22 -2.63 2.50 6.73
C GLN A 22 -3.07 1.75 5.47
N HIS A 23 -3.50 0.51 5.63
CA HIS A 23 -4.09 -0.28 4.55
C HIS A 23 -5.43 -0.79 5.02
N PHE A 24 -6.45 -0.65 4.18
CA PHE A 24 -7.81 -1.06 4.50
C PHE A 24 -8.31 -2.11 3.51
N ASP A 25 -9.22 -2.98 3.95
CA ASP A 25 -9.97 -3.87 3.05
C ASP A 25 -11.17 -3.16 2.41
N GLY A 26 -11.98 -3.92 1.66
CA GLY A 26 -13.14 -3.39 0.94
C GLY A 26 -14.29 -2.92 1.84
N ASP A 27 -14.29 -3.34 3.10
CA ASP A 27 -15.29 -2.93 4.09
C ASP A 27 -14.77 -1.75 4.95
N GLY A 28 -13.59 -1.21 4.62
CA GLY A 28 -12.94 -0.12 5.36
C GLY A 28 -12.26 -0.57 6.66
N LYS A 29 -12.06 -1.88 6.87
CA LYS A 29 -11.38 -2.38 8.07
C LYS A 29 -9.88 -2.22 7.93
N LEU A 30 -9.25 -1.71 8.99
CA LEU A 30 -7.79 -1.58 9.08
C LEU A 30 -7.11 -2.97 9.03
N LEU A 31 -6.30 -3.21 8.00
CA LEU A 31 -5.52 -4.42 7.81
C LEU A 31 -4.10 -4.31 8.34
N TYR A 32 -3.49 -3.14 8.16
CA TYR A 32 -2.08 -2.92 8.47
C TYR A 32 -1.80 -1.44 8.69
N ILE A 33 -0.86 -1.14 9.58
CA ILE A 33 -0.29 0.19 9.79
C ILE A 33 1.23 0.09 9.76
N GLY A 34 1.88 1.04 9.09
CA GLY A 34 3.33 1.08 9.00
C GLY A 34 3.86 2.51 9.02
N LYS A 35 5.15 2.65 9.30
CA LYS A 35 5.87 3.92 9.20
C LYS A 35 6.91 3.88 8.09
N ALA A 36 7.19 5.03 7.48
CA ALA A 36 8.16 5.16 6.41
C ALA A 36 8.95 6.45 6.54
N LYS A 37 10.20 6.44 6.07
CA LYS A 37 10.98 7.68 5.85
C LYS A 37 10.54 8.42 4.57
N ASN A 38 9.89 7.71 3.66
CA ASN A 38 9.32 8.26 2.43
C ASN A 38 8.05 7.45 2.11
N LEU A 39 6.89 8.08 2.29
CA LEU A 39 5.60 7.43 2.11
C LEU A 39 5.41 6.92 0.68
N LYS A 40 5.63 7.76 -0.35
CA LYS A 40 5.45 7.34 -1.74
C LYS A 40 6.29 6.11 -2.10
N LYS A 41 7.59 6.09 -1.78
CA LYS A 41 8.46 4.93 -2.05
C LYS A 41 8.00 3.69 -1.30
N ARG A 42 7.65 3.81 -0.01
CA ARG A 42 7.29 2.66 0.81
C ARG A 42 5.95 2.06 0.38
N VAL A 43 4.92 2.88 0.23
CA VAL A 43 3.58 2.38 -0.11
C VAL A 43 3.56 1.82 -1.54
N SER A 44 4.21 2.50 -2.50
CA SER A 44 4.29 2.00 -3.88
C SER A 44 4.99 0.64 -3.97
N SER A 45 5.95 0.35 -3.07
CA SER A 45 6.69 -0.92 -3.09
C SER A 45 5.81 -2.16 -2.90
N TYR A 46 4.64 -2.03 -2.25
CA TYR A 46 3.68 -3.13 -2.10
C TYR A 46 2.95 -3.50 -3.41
N PHE A 47 2.94 -2.58 -4.39
CA PHE A 47 2.20 -2.74 -5.64
C PHE A 47 3.11 -2.91 -6.87
N THR A 48 4.43 -2.79 -6.70
CA THR A 48 5.41 -3.16 -7.72
C THR A 48 5.58 -4.68 -7.81
N LYS A 49 5.89 -5.21 -9.00
CA LYS A 49 6.24 -6.63 -9.16
C LYS A 49 7.59 -6.89 -8.50
N GLY A 50 7.62 -7.59 -7.37
CA GLY A 50 8.84 -7.99 -6.66
C GLY A 50 8.61 -9.17 -5.71
N ASP A 51 9.69 -9.69 -5.13
CA ASP A 51 9.66 -10.80 -4.17
C ASP A 51 9.10 -10.35 -2.82
N HIS A 52 7.78 -10.35 -2.73
CA HIS A 52 7.08 -10.29 -1.47
C HIS A 52 7.03 -11.67 -0.83
N ASN A 53 7.28 -11.74 0.47
CA ASN A 53 6.99 -12.97 1.22
C ASN A 53 5.48 -13.28 1.19
N GLY A 54 5.11 -14.53 1.48
CA GLY A 54 3.71 -14.98 1.37
C GLY A 54 2.71 -14.17 2.19
N LYS A 55 3.12 -13.67 3.38
CA LYS A 55 2.27 -12.83 4.23
C LYS A 55 2.00 -11.47 3.59
N THR A 56 3.03 -10.82 3.04
CA THR A 56 2.90 -9.54 2.34
C THR A 56 2.05 -9.70 1.09
N MET A 57 2.20 -10.80 0.34
CA MET A 57 1.33 -11.08 -0.81
C MET A 57 -0.13 -11.21 -0.42
N LEU A 58 -0.42 -11.94 0.66
CA LEU A 58 -1.78 -12.08 1.20
C LEU A 58 -2.37 -10.74 1.67
N LEU A 59 -1.56 -9.90 2.31
CA LEU A 59 -1.97 -8.55 2.69
C LEU A 59 -2.35 -7.75 1.45
N VAL A 60 -1.45 -7.63 0.47
CA VAL A 60 -1.65 -6.83 -0.74
C VAL A 60 -2.89 -7.27 -1.52
N ARG A 61 -3.20 -8.58 -1.55
CA ARG A 61 -4.43 -9.12 -2.17
C ARG A 61 -5.72 -8.62 -1.51
N LYS A 62 -5.68 -8.24 -0.23
CA LYS A 62 -6.83 -7.77 0.53
C LYS A 62 -6.99 -6.25 0.53
N ILE A 63 -5.92 -5.50 0.21
CA ILE A 63 -5.95 -4.04 0.22
C ILE A 63 -6.92 -3.53 -0.84
N ARG A 64 -7.85 -2.67 -0.42
CA ARG A 64 -8.75 -1.92 -1.30
C ARG A 64 -8.58 -0.41 -1.16
N ASP A 65 -7.98 0.07 -0.07
CA ASP A 65 -7.74 1.50 0.17
C ASP A 65 -6.48 1.77 1.01
N ILE A 66 -5.94 3.01 0.92
CA ILE A 66 -4.66 3.45 1.51
C ILE A 66 -4.66 4.91 1.96
#